data_AF-A0A5C5XU35-F1
#
_entry.id   AF-A0A5C5XU35-F1
#
_cell.length_a   1.000
_cell.length_b   1.000
_cell.length_c   1.000
_cell.angle_alpha   90.00
_cell.angle_beta   90.00
_cell.angle_gamma   90.00
#
_symmetry.space_group_name_H-M   'P 1'
#
loop_
_entity.id
_entity.type
_entity.pdbx_description
1 polymer ?
#
loop_
_entity_poly.entity_id
_entity_poly.type
_entity_poly.pdbx_seq_one_letter_code
_entity_poly.pdbx_strand_id
1 'polypeptide(L)'
;MPLAPSVRPAEQEIACQSCGAVLHVDTKVLSTTCPYCASPSIIHRPSRPDRPEPVFLVGFTVNHQRASAQVRRWISRSGFFARSDFKRAVPKLTHGIYLPAYLYGAVARSQYSARIGENYTETETYTTTDSNGRTVTRTRTVTKTEWRSLQGHHDSYIVDVLVTASHGVDNPALEAIEPFDLRSLRAYTDAFVSGWLAEEPSRSQQECLEMAQRETLTLVDQKLNQFMPGDSFTNLQSHTDVSHEVIDLVLLPVWSYALRYSEDQPPVQILVNGQTGRVGGNVPVSTTKIAVTVIAVVIVCLLLFVLISALQ
;
A
#
# COMPACT_ATOMS: atom_id res chain seq x y z
N MET A 1 15.69 -14.47 25.49
CA MET A 1 16.25 -14.00 24.21
C MET A 1 17.20 -12.86 24.52
N PRO A 2 18.50 -12.96 24.20
CA PRO A 2 19.39 -11.83 24.36
C PRO A 2 18.95 -10.73 23.39
N LEU A 3 18.80 -9.51 23.90
CA LEU A 3 18.50 -8.33 23.10
C LEU A 3 19.59 -8.19 22.04
N ALA A 4 19.19 -8.13 20.76
CA ALA A 4 20.13 -7.81 19.69
C ALA A 4 20.83 -6.48 20.03
N PRO A 5 22.15 -6.34 19.77
CA PRO A 5 22.87 -5.12 20.06
C PRO A 5 22.19 -3.95 19.33
N SER A 6 21.72 -2.96 20.09
CA SER A 6 21.12 -1.75 19.54
C SER A 6 22.21 -1.00 18.76
N VAL A 7 22.18 -1.07 17.44
CA VAL A 7 22.95 -0.17 16.58
C VAL A 7 22.45 1.23 16.92
N ARG A 8 23.26 2.01 17.65
CA ARG A 8 22.91 3.42 17.89
C ARG A 8 22.96 4.12 16.54
N PRO A 9 21.93 4.90 16.17
CA PRO A 9 22.02 5.71 14.99
C PRO A 9 23.24 6.62 15.10
N ALA A 10 23.93 6.87 13.99
CA ALA A 10 24.97 7.88 14.00
C ALA A 10 24.30 9.24 14.27
N GLU A 11 24.68 9.87 15.36
CA GLU A 11 24.19 11.17 15.81
C GLU A 11 25.22 12.26 15.48
N GLN A 12 24.75 13.46 15.17
CA GLN A 12 25.58 14.64 14.98
C GLN A 12 25.04 15.80 15.81
N GLU A 13 25.93 16.71 16.19
CA GLU A 13 25.58 17.92 16.92
C GLU A 13 25.43 19.09 15.94
N ILE A 14 24.31 19.81 16.03
CA ILE A 14 24.09 21.06 15.31
C ILE A 14 23.72 22.17 16.29
N ALA A 15 24.23 23.38 16.08
CA ALA A 15 23.84 24.54 16.87
C ALA A 15 22.60 25.21 16.27
N CYS A 16 21.59 25.45 17.09
CA CYS A 16 20.42 26.23 16.70
C CYS A 16 20.83 27.68 16.42
N GLN A 17 20.62 28.15 15.19
CA GLN A 17 20.99 29.51 14.78
C GLN A 17 20.16 30.61 15.46
N SER A 18 18.98 30.27 16.02
CA SER A 18 18.09 31.25 16.67
C SER A 18 18.33 31.38 18.17
N CYS A 19 18.48 30.27 18.91
CA CYS A 19 18.64 30.31 20.37
C CYS A 19 19.98 29.80 20.91
N GLY A 20 20.85 29.27 20.05
CA GLY A 20 22.17 28.75 20.45
C GLY A 20 22.15 27.37 21.11
N ALA A 21 20.99 26.74 21.28
CA ALA A 21 20.91 25.38 21.82
C ALA A 21 21.63 24.36 20.92
N VAL A 22 22.39 23.45 21.52
CA VAL A 22 23.00 22.32 20.81
C VAL A 22 21.96 21.22 20.67
N LEU A 23 21.73 20.78 19.44
CA LEU A 23 20.77 19.72 19.10
C LEU A 23 21.54 18.49 18.66
N HIS A 24 21.25 17.35 19.28
CA HIS A 24 21.69 16.04 18.81
C HIS A 24 20.65 15.54 17.81
N VAL A 25 21.06 15.41 16.55
CA VAL A 25 20.18 15.00 15.45
C VAL A 25 20.72 13.74 14.80
N ASP A 26 19.81 12.87 14.37
CA ASP A 26 20.17 11.69 13.59
C ASP A 26 20.81 12.14 12.26
N THR A 27 21.85 11.43 11.83
CA THR A 27 22.51 11.66 10.54
C THR A 27 21.63 11.34 9.33
N LYS A 28 20.40 10.87 9.50
CA LYS A 28 19.43 10.61 8.43
C LYS A 28 18.29 11.63 8.41
N VAL A 29 18.47 12.80 9.03
CA VAL A 29 17.49 13.90 9.01
C VAL A 29 18.00 15.05 8.16
N LEU A 30 17.15 15.55 7.24
CA LEU A 30 17.43 16.68 6.35
C LEU A 30 17.05 18.02 7.00
N SER A 31 15.92 18.06 7.71
CA SER A 31 15.46 19.24 8.45
C SER A 31 14.75 18.84 9.74
N THR A 32 14.87 19.70 10.75
CA THR A 32 14.20 19.52 12.05
C THR A 32 13.80 20.86 12.67
N THR A 33 13.08 20.82 13.78
CA THR A 33 12.65 21.99 14.53
C THR A 33 13.28 21.98 15.91
N CYS A 34 13.86 23.11 16.33
CA CYS A 34 14.47 23.25 17.64
C CYS A 34 13.41 23.02 18.75
N PRO A 35 13.61 22.07 19.68
CA PRO A 35 12.65 21.81 20.75
C PRO A 35 12.56 22.95 21.79
N TYR A 36 13.53 23.89 21.80
CA TYR A 36 13.58 25.00 22.75
C TYR A 36 12.86 26.26 22.27
N CYS A 37 13.03 26.64 20.99
CA CYS A 37 12.51 27.89 20.45
C CYS A 37 11.67 27.74 19.18
N ALA A 38 11.44 26.50 18.74
CA ALA A 38 10.70 26.16 17.53
C ALA A 38 11.27 26.73 16.21
N SER A 39 12.52 27.24 16.21
CA SER A 39 13.17 27.66 14.97
C SER A 39 13.49 26.44 14.10
N PRO A 40 13.29 26.53 12.78
CA PRO A 40 13.70 25.48 11.85
C PRO A 40 15.22 25.41 11.73
N SER A 41 15.75 24.20 11.59
CA SER A 41 17.15 23.93 11.31
C SER A 41 17.25 23.01 10.10
N ILE A 42 17.96 23.47 9.07
CA ILE A 42 18.23 22.69 7.85
C ILE A 42 19.67 22.21 7.93
N ILE A 43 19.86 20.91 7.70
CA ILE A 43 21.15 20.25 7.87
C ILE A 43 21.79 20.14 6.50
N HIS A 44 22.56 21.17 6.11
CA HIS A 44 23.28 21.16 4.84
C HIS A 44 24.41 20.14 4.88
N ARG A 45 24.35 19.18 3.96
CA ARG A 45 25.39 18.18 3.75
C ARG A 45 25.70 18.07 2.27
N PRO A 46 26.97 17.87 1.89
CA PRO A 46 27.30 17.74 0.48
C PRO A 46 26.62 16.49 -0.10
N SER A 47 26.01 16.66 -1.27
CA SER A 47 25.50 15.57 -2.10
C SER A 47 26.58 14.51 -2.34
N ARG A 48 26.19 13.23 -2.24
CA ARG A 48 27.04 12.07 -2.57
C ARG A 48 26.21 11.02 -3.31
N PRO A 49 26.82 10.08 -4.04
CA PRO A 49 26.07 9.02 -4.72
C PRO A 49 25.18 8.19 -3.77
N ASP A 50 25.58 8.05 -2.50
CA ASP A 50 24.84 7.37 -1.43
C ASP A 50 23.88 8.31 -0.66
N ARG A 51 23.85 9.60 -1.00
CA ARG A 51 23.00 10.64 -0.42
C ARG A 51 22.60 11.66 -1.49
N PRO A 52 21.68 11.29 -2.40
CA PRO A 52 21.18 12.20 -3.41
C PRO A 52 20.28 13.27 -2.79
N GLU A 53 20.30 14.48 -3.37
CA GLU A 53 19.35 15.53 -3.04
C GLU A 53 17.98 15.23 -3.65
N PRO A 54 16.87 15.54 -2.94
CA PRO A 54 15.54 15.41 -3.51
C PRO A 54 15.37 16.31 -4.73
N VAL A 55 14.75 15.78 -5.80
CA VAL A 55 14.45 16.54 -7.01
C VAL A 55 13.11 17.24 -6.87
N PHE A 56 12.12 16.54 -6.29
CA PHE A 56 10.78 17.04 -6.12
C PHE A 56 10.22 16.80 -4.72
N LEU A 57 9.13 17.49 -4.41
CA LEU A 57 8.30 17.19 -3.25
C LEU A 57 6.83 17.45 -3.53
N VAL A 58 6.00 16.86 -2.68
CA VAL A 58 4.57 17.05 -2.65
C VAL A 58 4.20 17.78 -1.36
N GLY A 59 3.50 18.91 -1.45
CA GLY A 59 3.20 19.74 -0.27
C GLY A 59 2.10 19.18 0.64
N PHE A 60 2.21 19.41 1.95
CA PHE A 60 1.12 19.17 2.89
C PHE A 60 -0.11 20.04 2.58
N THR A 61 -1.28 19.42 2.48
CA THR A 61 -2.58 20.14 2.40
C THR A 61 -3.51 19.77 3.56
N VAL A 62 -3.33 18.61 4.16
CA VAL A 62 -4.04 18.13 5.35
C VAL A 62 -3.28 18.57 6.58
N ASN A 63 -3.92 19.38 7.42
CA ASN A 63 -3.36 19.79 8.71
C ASN A 63 -3.49 18.68 9.78
N HIS A 64 -2.75 18.85 10.88
CA HIS A 64 -2.73 17.91 12.00
C HIS A 64 -4.14 17.61 12.57
N GLN A 65 -5.02 18.61 12.69
CA GLN A 65 -6.36 18.41 13.23
C GLN A 65 -7.19 17.46 12.36
N ARG A 66 -7.15 17.66 11.03
CA ARG A 66 -7.83 16.79 10.06
C ARG A 66 -7.21 15.39 10.04
N ALA A 67 -5.88 15.26 10.05
CA ALA A 67 -5.19 13.97 10.11
C ALA A 67 -5.61 13.18 11.36
N SER A 68 -5.59 13.83 12.54
CA SER A 68 -5.99 13.21 13.81
C SER A 68 -7.46 12.76 13.82
N ALA A 69 -8.35 13.53 13.19
CA ALA A 69 -9.75 13.14 13.04
C ALA A 69 -9.91 11.91 12.12
N GLN A 70 -9.15 11.85 11.01
CA GLN A 70 -9.18 10.69 10.10
C GLN A 70 -8.65 9.43 10.78
N VAL A 71 -7.57 9.52 11.56
CA VAL A 71 -7.04 8.36 12.31
C VAL A 71 -8.07 7.83 13.30
N ARG A 72 -8.69 8.71 14.10
CA ARG A 72 -9.75 8.30 15.05
C ARG A 72 -10.91 7.62 14.33
N ARG A 73 -11.33 8.15 13.19
CA ARG A 73 -12.39 7.58 12.37
C ARG A 73 -11.99 6.21 11.82
N TRP A 74 -10.77 6.07 11.30
CA TRP A 74 -10.23 4.82 10.79
C TRP A 74 -10.18 3.73 11.88
N ILE A 75 -9.68 4.05 13.08
CA ILE A 75 -9.70 3.15 14.24
C ILE A 75 -11.13 2.73 14.59
N SER A 76 -12.08 3.68 14.64
CA SER A 76 -13.48 3.38 14.99
C SER A 76 -14.16 2.45 13.99
N ARG A 77 -13.77 2.50 12.72
CA ARG A 77 -14.28 1.67 11.62
C ARG A 77 -13.56 0.34 11.46
N SER A 78 -12.52 0.08 12.27
CA SER A 78 -11.85 -1.21 12.26
C SER A 78 -12.85 -2.35 12.48
N GLY A 79 -12.67 -3.46 11.75
CA GLY A 79 -13.64 -4.55 11.68
C GLY A 79 -13.94 -5.23 13.02
N PHE A 80 -14.93 -6.13 13.03
CA PHE A 80 -15.35 -6.85 14.24
C PHE A 80 -14.18 -7.58 14.93
N PHE A 81 -13.29 -8.18 14.13
CA PHE A 81 -12.13 -8.92 14.60
C PHE A 81 -11.00 -8.07 15.17
N ALA A 82 -11.01 -6.75 15.02
CA ALA A 82 -9.99 -5.90 15.63
C ALA A 82 -10.04 -5.98 17.16
N ARG A 83 -8.87 -5.91 17.82
CA ARG A 83 -8.81 -5.98 19.29
C ARG A 83 -9.54 -4.79 19.94
N SER A 84 -10.21 -5.05 21.04
CA SER A 84 -11.04 -4.05 21.72
C SER A 84 -10.21 -2.99 22.48
N ASP A 85 -9.02 -3.34 22.95
CA ASP A 85 -8.05 -2.41 23.53
C ASP A 85 -7.49 -1.44 22.48
N PHE A 86 -7.15 -1.94 21.29
CA PHE A 86 -6.76 -1.11 20.14
C PHE A 86 -7.83 -0.07 19.78
N LYS A 87 -9.11 -0.46 19.74
CA LYS A 87 -10.20 0.47 19.44
C LYS A 87 -10.39 1.58 20.48
N ARG A 88 -9.96 1.36 21.73
CA ARG A 88 -10.07 2.31 22.84
C ARG A 88 -8.80 3.15 23.03
N ALA A 89 -7.68 2.72 22.47
CA ALA A 89 -6.41 3.41 22.58
C ALA A 89 -6.45 4.77 21.86
N VAL A 90 -5.72 5.73 22.42
CA VAL A 90 -5.60 7.08 21.84
C VAL A 90 -4.35 7.11 20.97
N PRO A 91 -4.47 7.35 19.66
CA PRO A 91 -3.31 7.53 18.79
C PRO A 91 -2.56 8.80 19.19
N LYS A 92 -1.24 8.70 19.35
CA LYS A 92 -0.36 9.85 19.60
C LYS A 92 0.27 10.27 18.27
N LEU A 93 0.11 11.53 17.89
CA LEU A 93 0.88 12.08 16.76
C LEU A 93 2.35 12.02 17.14
N THR A 94 3.17 11.41 16.29
CA THR A 94 4.63 11.46 16.43
C THR A 94 5.12 12.72 15.71
N HIS A 95 5.00 12.77 14.38
CA HIS A 95 5.49 13.88 13.57
C HIS A 95 4.69 14.03 12.26
N GLY A 96 4.71 15.24 11.69
CA GLY A 96 4.50 15.43 10.26
C GLY A 96 5.87 15.35 9.57
N ILE A 97 6.00 14.44 8.61
CA ILE A 97 7.28 14.05 8.03
C ILE A 97 7.21 14.19 6.50
N TYR A 98 8.25 14.78 5.92
CA TYR A 98 8.57 14.59 4.52
C TYR A 98 9.34 13.27 4.38
N LEU A 99 8.62 12.23 3.96
CA LEU A 99 9.11 10.88 3.78
C LEU A 99 9.84 10.78 2.42
N PRO A 100 11.11 10.36 2.37
CA PRO A 100 11.81 10.13 1.12
C PRO A 100 11.25 8.88 0.44
N ALA A 101 10.89 9.04 -0.82
CA ALA A 101 10.45 7.97 -1.71
C ALA A 101 11.08 8.17 -3.08
N TYR A 102 11.20 7.12 -3.86
CA TYR A 102 11.58 7.24 -5.26
C TYR A 102 10.34 7.15 -6.13
N LEU A 103 10.20 8.12 -7.04
CA LEU A 103 9.23 8.11 -8.11
C LEU A 103 9.87 7.46 -9.33
N TYR A 104 9.37 6.29 -9.68
CA TYR A 104 9.87 5.48 -10.77
C TYR A 104 8.92 5.52 -11.98
N GLY A 105 9.51 5.58 -13.17
CA GLY A 105 8.81 5.45 -14.44
C GLY A 105 9.59 4.63 -15.46
N ALA A 106 8.89 3.93 -16.32
CA ALA A 106 9.50 3.10 -17.37
C ALA A 106 8.54 2.83 -18.54
N VAL A 107 9.09 2.28 -19.61
CA VAL A 107 8.32 1.70 -20.73
C VAL A 107 8.42 0.18 -20.64
N ALA A 108 7.28 -0.49 -20.49
CA ALA A 108 7.17 -1.94 -20.51
C ALA A 108 6.62 -2.41 -21.85
N ARG A 109 7.30 -3.36 -22.49
CA ARG A 109 6.84 -4.00 -23.74
C ARG A 109 6.61 -5.48 -23.48
N SER A 110 5.36 -5.90 -23.59
CA SER A 110 4.96 -7.27 -23.30
C SER A 110 4.59 -8.01 -24.57
N GLN A 111 5.20 -9.17 -24.79
CA GLN A 111 4.74 -10.16 -25.76
C GLN A 111 3.85 -11.14 -25.02
N TYR A 112 2.62 -11.38 -25.50
CA TYR A 112 1.67 -12.23 -24.79
C TYR A 112 1.00 -13.25 -25.72
N SER A 113 0.54 -14.33 -25.09
CA SER A 113 -0.32 -15.33 -25.69
C SER A 113 -1.41 -15.73 -24.69
N ALA A 114 -2.63 -15.94 -25.19
CA ALA A 114 -3.76 -16.34 -24.37
C ALA A 114 -4.80 -17.09 -25.22
N ARG A 115 -5.79 -17.69 -24.55
CA ARG A 115 -7.05 -18.09 -25.18
C ARG A 115 -8.15 -17.17 -24.68
N ILE A 116 -8.91 -16.60 -25.61
CA ILE A 116 -10.05 -15.73 -25.30
C ILE A 116 -11.35 -16.46 -25.60
N GLY A 117 -12.32 -16.27 -24.72
CA GLY A 117 -13.62 -16.92 -24.73
C GLY A 117 -14.72 -15.91 -25.02
N GLU A 118 -15.54 -16.18 -26.03
CA GLU A 118 -16.74 -15.41 -26.35
C GLU A 118 -17.99 -16.24 -26.07
N ASN A 119 -18.89 -15.68 -25.28
CA ASN A 119 -20.12 -16.36 -24.90
C ASN A 119 -21.19 -16.14 -25.97
N TYR A 120 -21.82 -17.24 -26.37
CA TYR A 120 -23.01 -17.22 -27.21
C TYR A 120 -24.08 -18.12 -26.59
N THR A 121 -25.33 -17.80 -26.89
CA THR A 121 -26.48 -18.57 -26.43
C THR A 121 -26.97 -19.50 -27.53
N GLU A 122 -27.19 -20.76 -27.19
CA GLU A 122 -27.78 -21.76 -28.08
C GLU A 122 -29.02 -22.37 -27.42
N THR A 123 -30.01 -22.74 -28.23
CA THR A 123 -31.19 -23.46 -27.73
C THR A 123 -30.92 -24.95 -27.79
N GLU A 124 -30.81 -25.60 -26.63
CA GLU A 124 -30.63 -27.04 -26.51
C GLU A 124 -31.97 -27.72 -26.27
N THR A 125 -32.21 -28.82 -26.98
CA THR A 125 -33.42 -29.64 -26.82
C THR A 125 -33.08 -30.84 -25.93
N TYR A 126 -33.84 -31.05 -24.87
CA TYR A 126 -33.66 -32.18 -23.96
C TYR A 126 -34.99 -32.87 -23.66
N THR A 127 -34.92 -34.16 -23.38
CA THR A 127 -36.08 -34.98 -23.05
C THR A 127 -36.21 -35.12 -21.54
N THR A 128 -37.40 -34.89 -21.01
CA THR A 128 -37.71 -35.03 -19.58
C THR A 128 -39.07 -35.67 -19.41
N THR A 129 -39.37 -36.19 -18.23
CA THR A 129 -40.66 -36.84 -17.95
C THR A 129 -41.60 -35.82 -17.31
N ASP A 130 -42.83 -35.72 -17.81
CA ASP A 130 -43.86 -34.88 -17.21
C ASP A 130 -44.42 -35.50 -15.91
N SER A 131 -45.28 -34.74 -15.21
CA SER A 131 -45.95 -35.20 -13.99
C SER A 131 -46.85 -36.43 -14.17
N ASN A 132 -47.13 -36.83 -15.41
CA ASN A 132 -47.95 -37.98 -15.78
C ASN A 132 -47.10 -39.17 -16.28
N GLY A 133 -45.77 -39.13 -16.12
CA GLY A 133 -44.88 -40.21 -16.54
C GLY A 133 -44.60 -40.26 -18.04
N ARG A 134 -44.96 -39.22 -18.81
CA ARG A 134 -44.75 -39.17 -20.27
C ARG A 134 -43.45 -38.47 -20.61
N THR A 135 -42.70 -39.06 -21.52
CA THR A 135 -41.51 -38.45 -22.11
C THR A 135 -41.90 -37.23 -22.95
N VAL A 136 -41.53 -36.03 -22.51
CA VAL A 136 -41.76 -34.75 -23.19
C VAL A 136 -40.45 -34.10 -23.59
N THR A 137 -40.44 -33.49 -24.77
CA THR A 137 -39.29 -32.74 -25.27
C THR A 137 -39.44 -31.27 -24.85
N ARG A 138 -38.40 -30.71 -24.23
CA ARG A 138 -38.34 -29.30 -23.83
C ARG A 138 -37.08 -28.65 -24.36
N THR A 139 -37.11 -27.33 -24.53
CA THR A 139 -35.95 -26.54 -24.90
C THR A 139 -35.48 -25.73 -23.70
N ARG A 140 -34.17 -25.51 -23.61
CA ARG A 140 -33.56 -24.57 -22.68
C ARG A 140 -32.49 -23.75 -23.39
N THR A 141 -32.35 -22.49 -23.00
CA THR A 141 -31.22 -21.67 -23.44
C THR A 141 -30.00 -22.06 -22.63
N VAL A 142 -28.93 -22.48 -23.31
CA VAL A 142 -27.62 -22.72 -22.69
C VAL A 142 -26.63 -21.68 -23.18
N THR A 143 -25.74 -21.25 -22.28
CA THR A 143 -24.60 -20.39 -22.66
C THR A 143 -23.41 -21.29 -22.94
N LYS A 144 -22.82 -21.15 -24.13
CA LYS A 144 -21.58 -21.82 -24.55
C LYS A 144 -20.50 -20.76 -24.76
N THR A 145 -19.24 -21.17 -24.62
CA THR A 145 -18.09 -20.30 -24.83
C THR A 145 -17.26 -20.84 -25.98
N GLU A 146 -17.09 -20.03 -27.03
CA GLU A 146 -16.16 -20.32 -28.13
C GLU A 146 -14.78 -19.78 -27.79
N TRP A 147 -13.76 -20.63 -27.92
CA TRP A 147 -12.38 -20.29 -27.54
C TRP A 147 -11.49 -20.11 -28.76
N ARG A 148 -10.85 -18.94 -28.87
CA ARG A 148 -9.86 -18.64 -29.93
C ARG A 148 -8.51 -18.25 -29.32
N SER A 149 -7.43 -18.57 -30.04
CA SER A 149 -6.08 -18.18 -29.64
C SER A 149 -5.84 -16.70 -29.96
N LEU A 150 -5.22 -15.98 -29.02
CA LEU A 150 -4.80 -14.59 -29.19
C LEU A 150 -3.32 -14.49 -28.88
N GLN A 151 -2.57 -13.82 -29.75
CA GLN A 151 -1.17 -13.47 -29.54
C GLN A 151 -0.98 -12.02 -29.97
N GLY A 152 -0.08 -11.32 -29.30
CA GLY A 152 0.20 -9.94 -29.65
C GLY A 152 1.25 -9.29 -28.77
N HIS A 153 1.36 -7.97 -28.96
CA HIS A 153 2.23 -7.09 -28.22
C HIS A 153 1.37 -6.06 -27.48
N HIS A 154 1.80 -5.71 -26.28
CA HIS A 154 1.17 -4.69 -25.47
C HIS A 154 2.24 -3.80 -24.87
N ASP A 155 2.31 -2.56 -25.34
CA ASP A 155 3.22 -1.55 -24.83
C ASP A 155 2.50 -0.72 -23.76
N SER A 156 3.18 -0.49 -22.65
CA SER A 156 2.63 0.22 -21.50
C SER A 156 3.63 1.21 -20.94
N TYR A 157 3.17 2.45 -20.79
CA TYR A 157 3.85 3.42 -19.93
C TYR A 157 3.51 3.11 -18.48
N ILE A 158 4.56 2.94 -17.70
CA ILE A 158 4.50 2.75 -16.25
C ILE A 158 4.94 4.08 -15.67
N VAL A 159 3.99 4.76 -15.05
CA VAL A 159 4.16 6.07 -14.42
C VAL A 159 3.69 5.93 -12.98
N ASP A 160 4.21 6.79 -12.12
CA ASP A 160 3.70 6.98 -10.76
C ASP A 160 3.91 5.78 -9.82
N VAL A 161 4.97 4.98 -10.03
CA VAL A 161 5.38 3.94 -9.08
C VAL A 161 6.17 4.60 -7.96
N LEU A 162 5.64 4.59 -6.74
CA LEU A 162 6.28 5.15 -5.58
C LEU A 162 6.82 4.04 -4.69
N VAL A 163 8.12 4.09 -4.40
CA VAL A 163 8.74 3.17 -3.45
C VAL A 163 9.42 3.91 -2.31
N THR A 164 9.26 3.40 -1.09
CA THR A 164 9.83 4.05 0.10
C THR A 164 11.36 3.97 0.13
N ALA A 165 12.02 5.10 0.37
CA ALA A 165 13.46 5.16 0.63
C ALA A 165 13.79 5.18 2.14
N SER A 166 12.81 5.00 3.02
CA SER A 166 12.98 5.03 4.49
C SER A 166 12.81 3.65 5.13
N HIS A 167 13.80 3.13 5.86
CA HIS A 167 13.65 1.92 6.68
C HIS A 167 12.57 2.05 7.78
N GLY A 168 12.17 3.26 8.16
CA GLY A 168 11.11 3.50 9.14
C GLY A 168 9.70 3.27 8.61
N VAL A 169 9.54 3.18 7.28
CA VAL A 169 8.28 2.90 6.59
C VAL A 169 8.51 1.80 5.57
N ASP A 170 7.85 0.65 5.72
CA ASP A 170 7.89 -0.38 4.69
C ASP A 170 7.00 -0.01 3.48
N ASN A 171 7.24 -0.66 2.35
CA ASN A 171 6.53 -0.33 1.11
C ASN A 171 5.02 -0.56 1.20
N PRO A 172 4.54 -1.68 1.79
CA PRO A 172 3.11 -1.88 1.99
C PRO A 172 2.45 -0.79 2.85
N ALA A 173 3.15 -0.20 3.83
CA ALA A 173 2.61 0.93 4.59
C ALA A 173 2.54 2.22 3.77
N LEU A 174 3.47 2.45 2.84
CA LEU A 174 3.39 3.55 1.87
C LEU A 174 2.20 3.34 0.91
N GLU A 175 2.10 2.17 0.30
CA GLU A 175 0.99 1.80 -0.59
C GLU A 175 -0.38 1.93 0.11
N ALA A 176 -0.46 1.62 1.41
CA ALA A 176 -1.70 1.73 2.17
C ALA A 176 -2.25 3.17 2.23
N ILE A 177 -1.38 4.19 2.13
CA ILE A 177 -1.74 5.61 2.14
C ILE A 177 -1.80 6.24 0.74
N GLU A 178 -1.55 5.48 -0.32
CA GLU A 178 -1.71 5.92 -1.71
C GLU A 178 -3.18 6.02 -2.16
N PRO A 179 -3.50 6.86 -3.16
CA PRO A 179 -2.58 7.60 -4.04
C PRO A 179 -2.17 8.97 -3.49
N PHE A 180 -0.99 9.43 -3.91
CA PHE A 180 -0.57 10.84 -3.84
C PHE A 180 -0.91 11.55 -5.15
N ASP A 181 -1.24 12.85 -5.10
CA ASP A 181 -1.51 13.64 -6.30
C ASP A 181 -0.20 14.18 -6.88
N LEU A 182 0.45 13.39 -7.73
CA LEU A 182 1.74 13.73 -8.32
C LEU A 182 1.68 14.91 -9.31
N ARG A 183 0.49 15.34 -9.73
CA ARG A 183 0.33 16.59 -10.52
C ARG A 183 0.66 17.83 -9.69
N SER A 184 0.72 17.70 -8.37
CA SER A 184 1.11 18.77 -7.44
C SER A 184 2.59 18.75 -7.06
N LEU A 185 3.41 17.91 -7.72
CA LEU A 185 4.86 17.90 -7.56
C LEU A 185 5.44 19.30 -7.80
N ARG A 186 6.38 19.68 -6.94
CA ARG A 186 7.15 20.92 -7.05
C ARG A 186 8.63 20.60 -6.99
N ALA A 187 9.44 21.36 -7.72
CA ALA A 187 10.88 21.29 -7.58
C ALA A 187 11.27 21.54 -6.12
N TYR A 188 12.17 20.71 -5.60
CA TYR A 188 12.61 20.79 -4.22
C TYR A 188 13.35 22.11 -3.96
N THR A 189 13.03 22.74 -2.84
CA THR A 189 13.84 23.80 -2.25
C THR A 189 13.79 23.66 -0.73
N ASP A 190 14.87 24.03 -0.06
CA ASP A 190 15.00 24.01 1.40
C ASP A 190 13.86 24.75 2.14
N ALA A 191 13.27 25.77 1.50
CA ALA A 191 12.14 26.51 2.05
C ALA A 191 10.90 25.64 2.30
N PHE A 192 10.69 24.56 1.55
CA PHE A 192 9.52 23.68 1.71
C PHE A 192 9.61 22.76 2.92
N VAL A 193 10.81 22.34 3.28
CA VAL A 193 11.06 21.45 4.43
C VAL A 193 11.36 22.25 5.70
N SER A 194 11.53 23.57 5.59
CA SER A 194 11.66 24.47 6.74
C SER A 194 10.46 24.33 7.68
N GLY A 195 10.74 23.98 8.94
CA GLY A 195 9.73 23.79 9.99
C GLY A 195 9.06 22.41 9.98
N TRP A 196 9.43 21.55 9.04
CA TRP A 196 8.99 20.16 8.95
C TRP A 196 10.15 19.21 9.27
N LEU A 197 9.83 18.04 9.81
CA LEU A 197 10.79 16.94 9.85
C LEU A 197 10.91 16.40 8.43
N ALA A 198 12.10 16.39 7.86
CA ALA A 198 12.37 15.72 6.59
C ALA A 198 13.43 14.64 6.81
N GLU A 199 13.12 13.42 6.36
CA GLU A 199 14.07 12.30 6.41
C GLU A 199 14.96 12.31 5.17
N GLU A 200 16.20 11.87 5.33
CA GLU A 200 17.05 11.48 4.22
C GLU A 200 16.82 9.99 3.88
N PRO A 201 17.08 9.59 2.62
CA PRO A 201 17.08 8.18 2.24
C PRO A 201 17.95 7.36 3.19
N SER A 202 17.39 6.27 3.68
CA SER A 202 18.10 5.30 4.50
C SER A 202 18.27 3.96 3.78
N ARG A 203 17.52 3.73 2.71
CA ARG A 203 17.76 2.70 1.68
C ARG A 203 18.59 3.29 0.54
N SER A 204 19.34 2.42 -0.13
CA SER A 204 20.08 2.80 -1.34
C SER A 204 19.15 2.96 -2.54
N GLN A 205 19.57 3.75 -3.53
CA GLN A 205 18.83 3.91 -4.78
C GLN A 205 18.66 2.57 -5.53
N GLN A 206 19.67 1.69 -5.49
CA GLN A 206 19.63 0.38 -6.13
C GLN A 206 18.56 -0.53 -5.52
N GLU A 207 18.46 -0.58 -4.18
CA GLU A 207 17.41 -1.34 -3.49
C GLU A 207 16.01 -0.84 -3.84
N CYS A 208 15.84 0.48 -3.93
CA CYS A 208 14.58 1.09 -4.34
C CYS A 208 14.26 0.81 -5.82
N LEU A 209 15.24 0.83 -6.72
CA LEU A 209 15.06 0.49 -8.13
C LEU A 209 14.56 -0.95 -8.29
N GLU A 210 15.18 -1.92 -7.61
CA GLU A 210 14.77 -3.32 -7.64
C GLU A 210 13.34 -3.53 -7.06
N MET A 211 12.96 -2.73 -6.06
CA MET A 211 11.59 -2.72 -5.54
C MET A 211 10.60 -2.21 -6.60
N ALA A 212 10.89 -1.07 -7.21
CA ALA A 212 10.04 -0.45 -8.23
C ALA A 212 9.89 -1.32 -9.48
N GLN A 213 10.95 -2.03 -9.89
CA GLN A 213 10.92 -2.99 -11.00
C GLN A 213 9.96 -4.16 -10.71
N ARG A 214 9.97 -4.71 -9.48
CA ARG A 214 9.04 -5.80 -9.09
C ARG A 214 7.58 -5.35 -9.08
N GLU A 215 7.31 -4.17 -8.54
CA GLU A 215 5.97 -3.57 -8.59
C GLU A 215 5.53 -3.29 -10.03
N THR A 216 6.44 -2.79 -10.86
CA THR A 216 6.20 -2.55 -12.28
C THR A 216 5.76 -3.82 -13.00
N LEU A 217 6.45 -4.94 -12.79
CA LEU A 217 6.06 -6.21 -13.41
C LEU A 217 4.65 -6.65 -12.96
N THR A 218 4.33 -6.47 -11.67
CA THR A 218 2.99 -6.76 -11.13
C THR A 218 1.92 -5.88 -11.78
N LEU A 219 2.19 -4.59 -11.95
CA LEU A 219 1.30 -3.64 -12.62
C LEU A 219 1.11 -3.98 -14.10
N VAL A 220 2.18 -4.37 -14.79
CA VAL A 220 2.11 -4.81 -16.19
C VAL A 220 1.22 -6.04 -16.33
N ASP A 221 1.37 -7.02 -15.44
CA ASP A 221 0.52 -8.21 -15.44
C ASP A 221 -0.95 -7.83 -15.20
N GLN A 222 -1.24 -6.95 -14.24
CA GLN A 222 -2.61 -6.47 -14.01
C GLN A 222 -3.19 -5.74 -15.23
N LYS A 223 -2.39 -4.86 -15.87
CA LYS A 223 -2.79 -4.16 -17.10
C LYS A 223 -3.07 -5.14 -18.24
N LEU A 224 -2.23 -6.15 -18.42
CA LEU A 224 -2.45 -7.21 -19.42
C LEU A 224 -3.74 -7.99 -19.15
N ASN A 225 -3.99 -8.38 -17.89
CA ASN A 225 -5.23 -9.07 -17.51
C ASN A 225 -6.48 -8.22 -17.81
N GLN A 226 -6.41 -6.90 -17.56
CA GLN A 226 -7.51 -5.96 -17.88
C GLN A 226 -7.65 -5.69 -19.37
N PHE A 227 -6.56 -5.79 -20.13
CA PHE A 227 -6.53 -5.58 -21.58
C PHE A 227 -7.12 -6.77 -22.35
N MET A 228 -7.10 -7.99 -21.80
CA MET A 228 -7.57 -9.18 -22.50
C MET A 228 -9.02 -9.03 -22.98
N PRO A 229 -9.30 -9.21 -24.28
CA PRO A 229 -10.64 -9.06 -24.83
C PRO A 229 -11.50 -10.32 -24.61
N GLY A 230 -12.79 -10.20 -24.92
CA GLY A 230 -13.78 -11.27 -24.78
C GLY A 230 -14.46 -11.27 -23.41
N ASP A 231 -15.33 -12.25 -23.17
CA ASP A 231 -16.05 -12.40 -21.90
C ASP A 231 -15.20 -13.12 -20.83
N SER A 232 -14.21 -13.89 -21.28
CA SER A 232 -13.27 -14.60 -20.42
C SER A 232 -11.96 -14.89 -21.14
N PHE A 233 -10.90 -15.20 -20.40
CA PHE A 233 -9.64 -15.67 -20.97
C PHE A 233 -9.01 -16.76 -20.09
N THR A 234 -8.11 -17.54 -20.68
CA THR A 234 -7.36 -18.60 -19.99
C THR A 234 -5.96 -18.73 -20.60
N ASN A 235 -5.03 -19.33 -19.84
CA ASN A 235 -3.64 -19.58 -20.23
C ASN A 235 -2.91 -18.31 -20.72
N LEU A 236 -3.15 -17.17 -20.06
CA LEU A 236 -2.38 -15.96 -20.34
C LEU A 236 -0.92 -16.19 -19.91
N GLN A 237 -0.02 -16.08 -20.88
CA GLN A 237 1.42 -16.10 -20.68
C GLN A 237 2.00 -14.84 -21.31
N SER A 238 2.94 -14.20 -20.61
CA SER A 238 3.59 -12.97 -21.05
C SER A 238 5.09 -13.03 -20.80
N HIS A 239 5.83 -12.35 -21.66
CA HIS A 239 7.22 -11.97 -21.42
C HIS A 239 7.34 -10.46 -21.58
N THR A 240 7.86 -9.79 -20.57
CA THR A 240 7.92 -8.32 -20.50
C THR A 240 9.37 -7.85 -20.46
N ASP A 241 9.72 -6.98 -21.39
CA ASP A 241 10.95 -6.21 -21.38
C ASP A 241 10.67 -4.81 -20.81
N VAL A 242 11.49 -4.34 -19.87
CA VAL A 242 11.39 -3.02 -19.26
C VAL A 242 12.56 -2.18 -19.73
N SER A 243 12.29 -0.98 -20.23
CA SER A 243 13.29 -0.07 -20.80
C SER A 243 12.97 1.39 -20.47
N HIS A 244 13.93 2.28 -20.71
CA HIS A 244 13.80 3.72 -20.45
C HIS A 244 13.43 4.04 -18.99
N GLU A 245 14.08 3.36 -18.05
CA GLU A 245 13.85 3.52 -16.62
C GLU A 245 14.38 4.86 -16.11
N VAL A 246 13.55 5.56 -15.34
CA VAL A 246 13.89 6.80 -14.64
C VAL A 246 13.45 6.66 -13.19
N ILE A 247 14.27 7.11 -12.26
CA ILE A 247 13.98 7.07 -10.83
C ILE A 247 14.45 8.36 -10.16
N ASP A 248 13.51 9.15 -9.66
CA ASP A 248 13.79 10.45 -9.05
C ASP A 248 13.47 10.42 -7.55
N LEU A 249 14.36 10.97 -6.72
CA LEU A 249 14.10 11.10 -5.29
C LEU A 249 13.06 12.20 -5.06
N VAL A 250 11.97 11.86 -4.39
CA VAL A 250 10.87 12.75 -4.04
C VAL A 250 10.57 12.73 -2.54
N LEU A 251 10.09 13.85 -2.01
CA LEU A 251 9.61 13.94 -0.63
C LEU A 251 8.07 13.95 -0.59
N LEU A 252 7.50 12.96 0.11
CA LEU A 252 6.06 12.79 0.26
C LEU A 252 5.59 13.30 1.64
N PRO A 253 4.46 14.01 1.72
CA PRO A 253 3.95 14.54 2.98
C PRO A 253 3.19 13.44 3.72
N VAL A 254 3.68 13.02 4.87
CA VAL A 254 3.09 11.93 5.66
C VAL A 254 2.94 12.36 7.12
N TRP A 255 1.76 12.16 7.70
CA TRP A 255 1.60 12.21 9.15
C TRP A 255 1.82 10.83 9.73
N SER A 256 2.70 10.73 10.72
CA SER A 256 2.97 9.50 11.44
C SER A 256 2.35 9.54 12.84
N TYR A 257 1.69 8.45 13.21
CA TYR A 257 1.09 8.24 14.52
C TYR A 257 1.58 6.93 15.10
N ALA A 258 1.79 6.91 16.41
CA ALA A 258 2.04 5.71 17.16
C ALA A 258 0.85 5.44 18.09
N LEU A 259 0.31 4.23 18.03
CA LEU A 259 -0.78 3.79 18.90
C LEU A 259 -0.32 2.60 19.73
N ARG A 260 -0.10 2.85 21.03
CA ARG A 260 0.17 1.80 22.03
C ARG A 260 -1.15 1.34 22.62
N TYR A 261 -1.48 0.06 22.45
CA TYR A 261 -2.72 -0.56 22.96
C TYR A 261 -2.48 -1.62 24.05
N SER A 262 -1.23 -2.03 24.24
CA SER A 262 -0.78 -3.00 25.23
C SER A 262 0.67 -2.68 25.58
N GLU A 263 1.10 -2.93 26.82
CA GLU A 263 2.49 -2.69 27.23
C GLU A 263 3.47 -3.71 26.65
N ASP A 264 3.00 -4.93 26.42
CA ASP A 264 3.82 -6.08 25.98
C ASP A 264 3.97 -6.15 24.45
N GLN A 265 3.33 -5.25 23.71
CA GLN A 265 3.30 -5.26 22.24
C GLN A 265 3.94 -3.97 21.70
N PRO A 266 4.61 -4.05 20.53
CA PRO A 266 5.11 -2.84 19.87
C PRO A 266 3.94 -1.91 19.50
N PRO A 267 4.16 -0.58 19.51
CA PRO A 267 3.15 0.36 19.07
C PRO A 267 2.79 0.12 17.59
N VAL A 268 1.52 0.31 17.26
CA VAL A 268 1.06 0.28 15.87
C VAL A 268 1.44 1.58 15.21
N GLN A 269 2.20 1.52 14.11
CA GLN A 269 2.43 2.64 13.22
C GLN A 269 1.18 2.86 12.37
N ILE A 270 0.67 4.09 12.40
CA ILE A 270 -0.44 4.53 11.56
C ILE A 270 0.06 5.72 10.76
N LEU A 271 -0.05 5.63 9.44
CA LEU A 271 0.36 6.67 8.52
C LEU A 271 -0.88 7.35 7.93
N VAL A 272 -0.76 8.64 7.64
CA VAL A 272 -1.80 9.40 6.94
C VAL A 272 -1.17 10.17 5.80
N ASN A 273 -1.74 10.02 4.62
CA ASN A 273 -1.39 10.83 3.47
C ASN A 273 -1.66 12.32 3.75
N GLY A 274 -0.61 13.13 3.68
CA GLY A 274 -0.64 14.57 3.97
C GLY A 274 -1.39 15.40 2.93
N GLN A 275 -1.85 14.81 1.83
CA GLN A 275 -2.69 15.46 0.82
C GLN A 275 -4.15 15.02 0.85
N THR A 276 -4.37 13.71 0.89
CA THR A 276 -5.71 13.12 0.74
C THR A 276 -6.36 12.82 2.09
N GLY A 277 -5.57 12.69 3.16
CA GLY A 277 -6.04 12.26 4.47
C GLY A 277 -6.34 10.77 4.55
N ARG A 278 -5.98 9.99 3.52
CA ARG A 278 -6.08 8.53 3.54
C ARG A 278 -5.21 7.95 4.66
N VAL A 279 -5.76 7.01 5.42
CA VAL A 279 -5.11 6.41 6.58
C VAL A 279 -4.75 4.96 6.28
N GLY A 280 -3.51 4.58 6.60
CA GLY A 280 -2.97 3.23 6.48
C GLY A 280 -2.32 2.78 7.79
N GLY A 281 -2.33 1.47 8.05
CA GLY A 281 -1.73 0.88 9.25
C GLY A 281 -2.25 -0.53 9.52
N ASN A 282 -1.48 -1.32 10.26
CA ASN A 282 -1.82 -2.71 10.56
C ASN A 282 -2.73 -2.79 11.79
N VAL A 283 -4.01 -3.11 11.56
CA VAL A 283 -4.99 -3.28 12.65
C VAL A 283 -4.77 -4.62 13.34
N PRO A 284 -4.44 -4.65 14.64
CA PRO A 284 -4.22 -5.91 15.35
C PRO A 284 -5.55 -6.66 15.53
N VAL A 285 -5.57 -7.93 15.14
CA VAL A 285 -6.73 -8.80 15.24
C VAL A 285 -6.78 -9.54 16.58
N SER A 286 -7.99 -9.84 17.06
CA SER A 286 -8.24 -10.60 18.28
C SER A 286 -8.40 -12.07 17.94
N THR A 287 -7.39 -12.86 18.26
CA THR A 287 -7.41 -14.32 18.13
C THR A 287 -8.58 -14.95 18.89
N THR A 288 -8.94 -14.42 20.06
CA THR A 288 -10.11 -14.86 20.84
C THR A 288 -11.42 -14.65 20.07
N LYS A 289 -11.63 -13.48 19.46
CA LYS A 289 -12.85 -13.23 18.64
C LYS A 289 -12.90 -14.16 17.44
N ILE A 290 -11.76 -14.39 16.78
CA ILE A 290 -11.67 -15.30 15.64
C ILE A 290 -12.00 -16.73 16.11
N ALA A 291 -11.37 -17.23 17.16
CA ALA A 291 -11.58 -18.58 17.68
C ALA A 291 -13.04 -18.83 18.09
N VAL A 292 -13.66 -17.90 18.82
CA VAL A 292 -15.09 -17.99 19.19
C VAL A 292 -15.98 -18.03 17.96
N THR A 293 -15.69 -17.21 16.95
CA THR A 293 -16.48 -17.18 15.71
C THR A 293 -16.34 -18.49 14.93
N VAL A 294 -15.13 -19.02 14.82
CA VAL A 294 -14.86 -20.31 14.16
C VAL A 294 -15.59 -21.45 14.88
N ILE A 295 -15.51 -21.51 16.21
CA ILE A 295 -16.20 -22.54 17.00
C ILE A 295 -17.73 -22.42 16.81
N ALA A 296 -18.27 -21.20 16.86
CA ALA A 296 -19.70 -20.97 16.64
C ALA A 296 -20.16 -21.45 15.25
N VAL A 297 -19.40 -21.14 14.19
CA VAL A 297 -19.69 -21.60 12.83
C VAL A 297 -19.65 -23.13 12.74
N VAL A 298 -18.64 -23.77 13.34
CA VAL A 298 -18.53 -25.25 13.35
C VAL A 298 -19.73 -25.88 14.04
N ILE A 299 -20.16 -25.35 15.19
CA ILE A 299 -21.35 -25.84 15.91
C ILE A 299 -22.60 -25.70 15.04
N VAL A 300 -22.79 -24.55 14.38
CA VAL A 300 -23.94 -24.34 13.49
C VAL A 300 -23.92 -25.33 12.32
N CYS A 301 -22.77 -25.54 11.69
CA CYS A 301 -22.64 -26.53 10.60
C CYS A 301 -22.95 -27.95 11.06
N LEU A 302 -22.49 -28.35 12.26
CA LEU A 302 -22.79 -29.65 12.84
C LEU A 302 -24.28 -29.82 13.15
N LEU A 303 -24.92 -28.80 13.72
CA LEU A 303 -26.37 -28.82 13.99
C LEU A 303 -27.19 -28.92 12.70
N LEU A 304 -26.80 -28.17 11.65
CA LEU A 304 -27.45 -28.25 10.34
C LEU A 304 -27.26 -29.64 9.71
N PHE A 305 -26.06 -30.21 9.81
CA PHE A 305 -25.80 -31.57 9.31
C PHE A 305 -26.63 -32.63 10.03
N VAL A 306 -26.74 -32.56 11.36
CA VAL A 306 -27.58 -33.47 12.15
C VAL A 306 -29.05 -33.29 11.79
N LEU A 307 -29.53 -32.06 11.63
CA LEU A 307 -30.91 -31.77 11.24
C LEU A 307 -31.25 -32.34 9.85
N ILE A 308 -30.36 -32.15 8.87
CA ILE A 308 -30.53 -32.70 7.52
C ILE A 308 -30.52 -34.24 7.57
N SER A 309 -29.58 -34.84 8.32
CA SER A 309 -29.50 -36.30 8.48
C SER A 309 -30.73 -36.89 9.18
N ALA A 310 -31.41 -36.13 10.05
CA ALA A 310 -32.64 -36.58 10.71
C ALA A 310 -33.89 -36.43 9.84
N LEU A 311 -33.82 -35.66 8.74
CA LEU A 311 -34.91 -35.45 7.79
C LEU A 311 -34.84 -36.39 6.56
N GLN A 312 -33.74 -37.13 6.39
CA GLN A 312 -33.56 -38.18 5.38
C GLN A 312 -33.88 -39.56 5.96
#